data_AF-A0A1I8CAP4-F1
#
_entry.id   AF-A0A1I8CAP4-F1
#
_cell.length_a   1.000
_cell.length_b   1.000
_cell.length_c   1.000
_cell.angle_alpha   90.00
_cell.angle_beta   90.00
_cell.angle_gamma   90.00
#
_symmetry.space_group_name_H-M   'P 1'
#
loop_
_entity.id
_entity.type
_entity.pdbx_description
1 polymer ?
#
loop_
_entity_poly.entity_id
_entity_poly.type
_entity_poly.pdbx_seq_one_letter_code
_entity_poly.pdbx_strand_id
1 'polypeptide(L)'
;MKTFQFILVAFSLLTPTVVLAGPDACNACTEVIDLLHLLWGEKTVDDCLGDAITFVCETLKIEDNFVCQGIVGEFKDEFFYVAGRLIVEPAEICGLLIKECGSPILELNSNWTIPIPGNKPSVTTPVLPDPSKPKLRVLHITDIHIDPSYTEGTEADCTEPECCRVPKDTNDFARRNIKVPAPKWGYIGNCDTPYPTLENMLQHIAATEKNLDYIVVSGDLESHADENYSHEGHIETVKNISNLFKFYFPNTKSYFAVGNHE
;
A
#
# COMPACT_ATOMS: atom_id res chain seq x y z
N MET A 1 15.87 7.96 -44.81
CA MET A 1 15.52 8.50 -43.48
C MET A 1 15.55 7.34 -42.50
N LYS A 2 16.62 6.87 -41.84
CA LYS A 2 17.96 7.38 -41.48
C LYS A 2 18.00 8.66 -40.64
N THR A 3 17.30 8.71 -39.48
CA THR A 3 17.64 9.70 -38.42
C THR A 3 17.10 9.44 -37.00
N PHE A 4 16.76 8.21 -36.58
CA PHE A 4 16.21 8.02 -35.22
C PHE A 4 16.69 6.75 -34.49
N GLN A 5 17.93 6.31 -34.77
CA GLN A 5 18.48 5.10 -34.15
C GLN A 5 19.95 5.24 -33.74
N PHE A 6 20.39 6.45 -33.41
CA PHE A 6 21.83 6.72 -33.14
C PHE A 6 22.13 7.70 -32.00
N ILE A 7 21.20 7.94 -31.06
CA ILE A 7 21.49 8.82 -29.89
C ILE A 7 21.78 8.04 -28.60
N LEU A 8 21.53 6.73 -28.54
CA LEU A 8 21.80 5.91 -27.34
C LEU A 8 22.97 4.92 -27.45
N VAL A 9 23.72 4.95 -28.56
CA VAL A 9 24.86 4.02 -28.79
C VAL A 9 26.21 4.75 -28.90
N ALA A 10 26.24 6.08 -28.75
CA ALA A 10 27.46 6.88 -28.92
C ALA A 10 28.22 7.21 -27.62
N PHE A 11 27.96 6.48 -26.52
CA PHE A 11 28.73 6.60 -25.27
C PHE A 11 29.41 5.29 -24.84
N SER A 12 29.51 4.32 -25.76
CA SER A 12 30.33 3.13 -25.56
C SER A 12 31.18 2.93 -26.79
N LEU A 13 32.48 3.26 -26.68
CA LEU A 13 33.64 2.77 -27.43
C LEU A 13 34.64 3.92 -27.60
N LEU A 14 35.85 3.71 -27.07
CA LEU A 14 37.04 4.58 -27.10
C LEU A 14 37.20 5.58 -25.94
N THR A 15 37.40 5.08 -24.74
CA THR A 15 38.53 5.49 -23.88
C THR A 15 38.73 4.43 -22.80
N PRO A 16 39.98 4.14 -22.38
CA PRO A 16 40.22 3.26 -21.25
C PRO A 16 39.63 3.94 -20.02
N THR A 17 38.71 3.25 -19.33
CA THR A 17 38.30 3.49 -17.93
C THR A 17 38.77 4.82 -17.34
N VAL A 18 38.13 5.92 -17.71
CA VAL A 18 38.17 7.11 -16.88
C VAL A 18 37.04 6.92 -15.88
N VAL A 19 37.38 6.28 -14.76
CA VAL A 19 36.69 6.59 -13.50
C VAL A 19 36.90 8.08 -13.35
N LEU A 20 35.88 8.88 -13.69
CA LEU A 20 35.95 10.33 -13.53
C LEU A 20 35.96 10.63 -12.03
N ALA A 21 37.14 10.55 -11.43
CA ALA A 21 37.40 10.96 -10.07
C ALA A 21 37.71 12.47 -10.09
N GLY A 22 36.75 13.28 -9.64
CA GLY A 22 36.99 14.70 -9.39
C GLY A 22 35.74 15.60 -9.44
N PRO A 23 35.86 16.85 -8.97
CA PRO A 23 34.76 17.83 -8.86
C PRO A 23 34.00 18.07 -10.17
N ASP A 24 34.67 17.97 -11.32
CA ASP A 24 34.07 18.24 -12.63
C ASP A 24 33.06 17.17 -13.07
N ALA A 25 33.31 15.91 -12.68
CA ALA A 25 32.39 14.80 -12.90
C ALA A 25 31.12 14.97 -12.06
N CYS A 26 31.31 15.46 -10.85
CA CYS A 26 30.23 15.74 -9.92
C CYS A 26 29.35 16.88 -10.43
N ASN A 27 29.95 18.00 -10.82
CA ASN A 27 29.23 19.15 -11.37
C ASN A 27 28.46 18.77 -12.65
N ALA A 28 29.08 18.00 -13.55
CA ALA A 28 28.41 17.53 -14.76
C ALA A 28 27.23 16.60 -14.46
N CYS A 29 27.36 15.71 -13.47
CA CYS A 29 26.25 14.87 -13.03
C CYS A 29 25.11 15.72 -12.45
N THR A 30 25.42 16.63 -11.52
CA THR A 30 24.44 17.52 -10.90
C THR A 30 23.71 18.36 -11.94
N GLU A 31 24.42 18.96 -12.89
CA GLU A 31 23.82 19.75 -13.98
C GLU A 31 22.90 18.93 -14.89
N VAL A 32 23.27 17.68 -15.20
CA VAL A 32 22.42 16.77 -16.00
C VAL A 32 21.16 16.40 -15.23
N ILE A 33 21.28 16.11 -13.94
CA ILE A 33 20.11 15.76 -13.11
C ILE A 33 19.22 16.98 -12.86
N ASP A 34 19.79 18.15 -12.60
CA ASP A 34 19.03 19.41 -12.49
C ASP A 34 18.30 19.75 -13.80
N LEU A 35 18.93 19.48 -14.94
CA LEU A 35 18.28 19.63 -16.24
C LEU A 35 17.16 18.59 -16.43
N LEU A 36 17.35 17.34 -16.00
CA LEU A 36 16.28 16.33 -16.02
C LEU A 36 15.12 16.75 -15.13
N HIS A 37 15.36 17.28 -13.93
CA HIS A 37 14.33 17.85 -13.06
C HIS A 37 13.58 19.01 -13.71
N LEU A 38 14.30 19.91 -14.40
CA LEU A 38 13.70 21.04 -15.10
C LEU A 38 12.91 20.62 -16.34
N LEU A 39 13.34 19.55 -17.03
CA LEU A 39 12.66 18.97 -18.19
C LEU A 39 11.50 18.04 -17.80
N TRP A 40 11.49 17.48 -16.59
CA TRP A 40 10.45 16.59 -16.09
C TRP A 40 9.22 17.29 -15.52
N GLY A 41 9.18 18.63 -15.50
CA GLY A 41 7.99 19.34 -15.02
C GLY A 41 6.72 18.92 -15.78
N GLU A 42 5.58 18.66 -15.14
CA GLU A 42 5.34 18.18 -13.75
C GLU A 42 4.10 17.26 -13.72
N LYS A 43 3.54 16.94 -14.91
CA LYS A 43 2.30 16.18 -15.03
C LYS A 43 2.17 15.47 -16.36
N THR A 44 2.51 16.14 -17.47
CA THR A 44 2.38 15.53 -18.80
C THR A 44 3.34 14.37 -19.04
N VAL A 45 4.54 14.43 -18.47
CA VAL A 45 5.52 13.32 -18.54
C VAL A 45 5.07 12.16 -17.64
N ASP A 46 4.60 12.45 -16.43
CA ASP A 46 4.06 11.47 -15.48
C ASP A 46 2.82 10.77 -16.05
N ASP A 47 1.93 11.53 -16.69
CA ASP A 47 0.79 11.00 -17.43
C ASP A 47 1.25 10.09 -18.58
N CYS A 48 2.23 10.51 -19.38
CA CYS A 48 2.76 9.67 -20.47
C CYS A 48 3.44 8.39 -19.97
N LEU A 49 4.16 8.47 -18.84
CA LEU A 49 4.85 7.32 -18.26
C LEU A 49 3.84 6.37 -17.58
N GLY A 50 2.83 6.91 -16.92
CA GLY A 50 1.67 6.16 -16.45
C GLY A 50 0.98 5.43 -17.59
N ASP A 51 0.64 6.12 -18.68
CA ASP A 51 0.04 5.51 -19.88
C ASP A 51 0.92 4.40 -20.47
N ALA A 52 2.24 4.60 -20.49
CA ALA A 52 3.18 3.58 -20.95
C ALA A 52 3.22 2.34 -20.03
N ILE A 53 3.19 2.54 -18.71
CA ILE A 53 3.12 1.45 -17.72
C ILE A 53 1.80 0.68 -17.88
N THR A 54 0.68 1.39 -17.97
CA THR A 54 -0.65 0.80 -18.23
C THR A 54 -0.62 -0.03 -19.51
N PHE A 55 -0.10 0.53 -20.61
CA PHE A 55 0.02 -0.19 -21.89
C PHE A 55 0.86 -1.46 -21.77
N VAL A 56 1.96 -1.43 -21.03
CA VAL A 56 2.80 -2.62 -20.78
C VAL A 56 2.03 -3.66 -19.96
N CYS A 57 1.33 -3.24 -18.90
CA CYS A 57 0.50 -4.12 -18.07
C CYS A 57 -0.57 -4.85 -18.90
N GLU A 58 -1.34 -4.10 -19.70
CA GLU A 58 -2.38 -4.64 -20.57
C GLU A 58 -1.81 -5.53 -21.69
N THR A 59 -0.71 -5.11 -22.34
CA THR A 59 -0.11 -5.85 -23.46
C THR A 59 0.50 -7.17 -23.01
N LEU A 60 1.14 -7.18 -21.84
CA LEU A 60 1.76 -8.38 -21.27
C LEU A 60 0.75 -9.24 -20.48
N LYS A 61 -0.47 -8.75 -20.27
CA LYS A 61 -1.53 -9.42 -19.47
C LYS A 61 -1.04 -9.76 -18.06
N ILE A 62 -0.44 -8.76 -17.40
CA ILE A 62 0.02 -8.92 -16.02
C ILE A 62 -1.20 -9.04 -15.10
N GLU A 63 -2.17 -8.14 -15.28
CA GLU A 63 -3.48 -8.14 -14.62
C GLU A 63 -4.57 -7.79 -15.64
N ASP A 64 -5.83 -7.84 -15.21
CA ASP A 64 -6.97 -7.39 -16.02
C ASP A 64 -6.91 -5.88 -16.29
N ASN A 65 -7.41 -5.44 -17.45
CA ASN A 65 -7.25 -4.06 -17.92
C ASN A 65 -7.74 -3.02 -16.91
N PHE A 66 -8.86 -3.30 -16.23
CA PHE A 66 -9.39 -2.41 -15.19
C PHE A 66 -8.43 -2.28 -14.01
N VAL A 67 -7.80 -3.37 -13.57
CA VAL A 67 -6.82 -3.38 -12.48
C VAL A 67 -5.56 -2.61 -12.88
N CYS A 68 -5.03 -2.86 -14.09
CA CYS A 68 -3.89 -2.13 -14.64
C CYS A 68 -4.15 -0.60 -14.66
N GLN A 69 -5.33 -0.18 -15.13
CA GLN A 69 -5.71 1.22 -15.20
C GLN A 69 -5.95 1.82 -13.81
N GLY A 70 -6.60 1.07 -12.91
CA GLY A 70 -6.90 1.50 -11.55
C GLY A 70 -5.63 1.75 -10.75
N ILE A 71 -4.74 0.74 -10.64
CA ILE A 71 -3.49 0.88 -9.87
C ILE A 71 -2.62 2.01 -10.40
N VAL A 72 -2.42 2.12 -11.72
CA VAL A 72 -1.62 3.24 -12.26
C VAL A 72 -2.33 4.58 -12.01
N GLY A 73 -3.65 4.63 -12.16
CA GLY A 73 -4.44 5.83 -11.91
C GLY A 73 -4.34 6.33 -10.47
N GLU A 74 -4.41 5.42 -9.51
CA GLU A 74 -4.40 5.74 -8.08
C GLU A 74 -3.00 6.06 -7.53
N PHE A 75 -1.94 5.42 -8.03
CA PHE A 75 -0.61 5.51 -7.41
C PHE A 75 0.43 6.32 -8.20
N LYS A 76 0.17 6.70 -9.45
CA LYS A 76 1.20 7.34 -10.30
C LYS A 76 1.75 8.64 -9.70
N ASP A 77 0.90 9.47 -9.12
CA ASP A 77 1.28 10.81 -8.70
C ASP A 77 2.23 10.72 -7.49
N GLU A 78 1.90 9.91 -6.49
CA GLU A 78 2.73 9.62 -5.32
C GLU A 78 4.00 8.89 -5.71
N PHE A 79 3.90 7.89 -6.61
CA PHE A 79 5.05 7.15 -7.08
C PHE A 79 6.07 8.06 -7.75
N PHE A 80 5.64 8.91 -8.70
CA PHE A 80 6.54 9.82 -9.40
C PHE A 80 7.06 10.93 -8.50
N TYR A 81 6.25 11.43 -7.57
CA TYR A 81 6.71 12.36 -6.54
C TYR A 81 7.84 11.76 -5.70
N VAL A 82 7.66 10.53 -5.21
CA VAL A 82 8.67 9.84 -4.40
C VAL A 82 9.90 9.50 -5.25
N ALA A 83 9.72 8.93 -6.44
CA ALA A 83 10.82 8.58 -7.35
C ALA A 83 11.65 9.81 -7.73
N GLY A 84 11.02 10.94 -8.04
CA GLY A 84 11.73 12.20 -8.32
C GLY A 84 12.62 12.63 -7.16
N ARG A 85 12.15 12.50 -5.91
CA ARG A 85 12.90 12.90 -4.71
C ARG A 85 13.92 11.89 -4.23
N LEU A 86 13.66 10.61 -4.44
CA LEU A 86 14.44 9.50 -3.88
C LEU A 86 15.45 8.95 -4.87
N ILE A 87 15.03 8.79 -6.11
CA ILE A 87 15.85 8.19 -7.15
C ILE A 87 16.58 9.27 -7.93
N VAL A 88 16.03 10.49 -8.03
CA VAL A 88 16.52 11.47 -9.00
C VAL A 88 16.98 12.79 -8.41
N GLU A 89 17.05 12.90 -7.09
CA GLU A 89 17.75 14.03 -6.50
C GLU A 89 19.25 13.99 -6.89
N PRO A 90 19.84 15.10 -7.38
CA PRO A 90 21.23 15.11 -7.85
C PRO A 90 22.22 14.57 -6.82
N ALA A 91 22.02 14.88 -5.53
CA ALA A 91 22.86 14.39 -4.45
C ALA A 91 22.76 12.87 -4.22
N GLU A 92 21.62 12.25 -4.56
CA GLU A 92 21.38 10.80 -4.45
C GLU A 92 22.00 10.05 -5.63
N ILE A 93 21.63 10.40 -6.87
CA ILE A 93 22.16 9.75 -8.08
C ILE A 93 23.66 9.95 -8.17
N CYS A 94 24.11 11.19 -8.07
CA CYS A 94 25.51 11.50 -8.27
C CYS A 94 26.36 10.96 -7.11
N GLY A 95 25.80 10.88 -5.90
CA GLY A 95 26.45 10.26 -4.75
C GLY A 95 26.56 8.74 -4.86
N LEU A 96 25.60 8.09 -5.52
CA LEU A 96 25.63 6.66 -5.83
C LEU A 96 26.61 6.33 -6.98
N LEU A 97 26.70 7.18 -8.00
CA LEU A 97 27.49 6.93 -9.22
C LEU A 97 28.93 7.44 -9.13
N ILE A 98 29.18 8.51 -8.37
CA ILE A 98 30.46 9.22 -8.30
C ILE A 98 30.90 9.36 -6.85
N LYS A 99 32.08 8.82 -6.55
CA LYS A 99 32.67 8.90 -5.20
C LYS A 99 32.88 10.36 -4.78
N GLU A 100 32.48 10.71 -3.55
CA GLU A 100 32.56 12.07 -2.99
C GLU A 100 31.66 13.12 -3.68
N CYS A 101 30.63 12.69 -4.43
CA CYS A 101 29.69 13.59 -5.10
C CYS A 101 28.29 13.60 -4.46
N GLY A 102 28.20 14.13 -3.24
CA GLY A 102 26.97 14.14 -2.46
C GLY A 102 26.92 13.02 -1.41
N SER A 103 25.91 13.10 -0.55
CA SER A 103 25.66 12.13 0.52
C SER A 103 24.23 11.63 0.34
N PRO A 104 24.01 10.45 -0.29
CA PRO A 104 22.67 9.95 -0.49
C PRO A 104 21.97 9.73 0.86
N ILE A 105 20.79 10.32 1.02
CA ILE A 105 19.80 10.11 2.07
C ILE A 105 19.29 8.67 2.00
N LEU A 106 19.15 8.12 0.79
CA LEU A 106 18.87 6.70 0.55
C LEU A 106 20.13 5.85 0.71
N GLU A 107 20.69 5.88 1.90
CA GLU A 107 21.38 4.71 2.40
C GLU A 107 20.32 3.62 2.58
N LEU A 108 20.08 2.81 1.54
CA LEU A 108 19.21 1.61 1.53
C LEU A 108 19.60 0.57 2.62
N ASN A 109 20.60 0.88 3.45
CA ASN A 109 21.08 0.14 4.61
C ASN A 109 21.52 1.07 5.77
N SER A 110 20.93 2.27 5.93
CA SER A 110 21.28 3.18 7.02
C SER A 110 20.99 2.57 8.38
N ASN A 111 22.03 2.51 9.22
CA ASN A 111 21.90 2.12 10.62
C ASN A 111 21.70 3.38 11.46
N TRP A 112 20.46 3.60 11.91
CA TRP A 112 20.14 4.65 12.87
C TRP A 112 20.04 4.06 14.27
N THR A 113 20.35 4.88 15.27
CA THR A 113 20.28 4.49 16.68
C THR A 113 19.40 5.48 17.44
N ILE A 114 18.55 4.96 18.33
CA ILE A 114 17.80 5.78 19.28
C ILE A 114 18.54 5.81 20.61
N PRO A 115 18.87 6.99 21.16
CA PRO A 115 19.49 7.06 22.47
C PRO A 115 18.52 6.58 23.54
N ILE A 116 18.87 5.48 24.21
CA ILE A 116 18.09 4.95 25.34
C ILE A 116 18.58 5.64 26.62
N PRO A 117 17.70 6.28 27.40
CA PRO A 117 18.08 6.84 28.69
C PRO A 117 18.72 5.78 29.60
N GLY A 118 19.71 6.20 30.41
CA GLY A 118 20.37 5.33 31.38
C GLY A 118 19.47 4.89 32.54
N ASN A 119 20.07 4.33 33.59
CA ASN A 119 19.37 3.85 34.80
C ASN A 119 18.39 2.69 34.55
N LYS A 120 18.75 1.76 33.64
CA LYS A 120 18.01 0.52 33.44
C LYS A 120 17.85 -0.21 34.79
N PRO A 121 16.61 -0.47 35.26
CA PRO A 121 16.38 -1.22 36.49
C PRO A 121 16.95 -2.64 36.40
N SER A 122 17.24 -3.25 37.54
CA SER A 122 17.59 -4.67 37.58
C SER A 122 16.45 -5.50 37.02
N VAL A 123 16.77 -6.46 36.15
CA VAL A 123 15.77 -7.33 35.53
C VAL A 123 15.15 -8.20 36.61
N THR A 124 13.83 -8.12 36.74
CA THR A 124 13.03 -8.98 37.60
C THR A 124 12.23 -9.95 36.76
N THR A 125 12.22 -11.22 37.14
CA THR A 125 11.38 -12.23 36.48
C THR A 125 9.92 -11.98 36.88
N PRO A 126 8.99 -11.86 35.91
CA PRO A 126 7.57 -11.73 36.24
C PRO A 126 7.09 -12.94 37.04
N VAL A 127 6.42 -12.69 38.17
CA VAL A 127 5.76 -13.74 38.94
C VAL A 127 4.39 -13.98 38.34
N LEU A 128 3.97 -15.25 38.23
CA LEU A 128 2.63 -15.57 37.76
C LEU A 128 1.57 -14.89 38.64
N PRO A 129 0.55 -14.26 38.04
CA PRO A 129 -0.50 -13.61 38.81
C PRO A 129 -1.30 -14.65 39.60
N ASP A 130 -1.70 -14.28 40.82
CA ASP A 130 -2.56 -15.09 41.67
C ASP A 130 -3.90 -15.40 40.96
N PRO A 131 -4.25 -16.69 40.73
CA PRO A 131 -5.46 -17.08 40.01
C PRO A 131 -6.77 -16.60 40.65
N SER A 132 -6.75 -16.25 41.94
CA SER A 132 -7.91 -15.72 42.67
C SER A 132 -8.19 -14.23 42.40
N LYS A 133 -7.27 -13.53 41.75
CA LYS A 133 -7.42 -12.10 41.44
C LYS A 133 -8.34 -11.88 40.23
N PRO A 134 -9.02 -10.71 40.15
CA PRO A 134 -9.77 -10.32 38.97
C PRO A 134 -8.90 -10.37 37.72
N LYS A 135 -9.50 -10.80 36.60
CA LYS A 135 -8.85 -10.89 35.30
C LYS A 135 -9.42 -9.81 34.39
N LEU A 136 -8.54 -9.18 33.62
CA LEU A 136 -8.96 -8.33 32.52
C LEU A 136 -9.42 -9.21 31.35
N ARG A 137 -10.53 -8.83 30.72
CA ARG A 137 -11.04 -9.44 29.49
C ARG A 137 -10.95 -8.39 28.39
N VAL A 138 -10.08 -8.67 27.42
CA VAL A 138 -9.78 -7.78 26.31
C VAL A 138 -10.26 -8.45 25.04
N LEU A 139 -11.10 -7.75 24.28
CA LEU A 139 -11.42 -8.16 22.92
C LEU A 139 -10.34 -7.57 22.00
N HIS A 140 -9.74 -8.42 21.16
CA HIS A 140 -8.79 -8.00 20.14
C HIS A 140 -9.33 -8.42 18.78
N ILE A 141 -9.51 -7.44 17.90
CA ILE A 141 -9.93 -7.60 16.51
C ILE A 141 -8.87 -6.96 15.62
N THR A 142 -8.63 -7.55 14.46
CA THR A 142 -7.60 -7.11 13.50
C THR A 142 -8.01 -7.58 12.11
N ASP A 143 -7.48 -6.94 11.07
CA ASP A 143 -7.56 -7.41 9.68
C ASP A 143 -9.02 -7.71 9.30
N ILE A 144 -9.90 -6.73 9.58
CA ILE A 144 -11.33 -6.90 9.30
C ILE A 144 -11.54 -6.97 7.79
N HIS A 145 -10.78 -6.17 7.03
CA HIS A 145 -10.88 -6.01 5.58
C HIS A 145 -12.33 -6.02 5.11
N ILE A 146 -13.06 -4.95 5.42
CA ILE A 146 -14.42 -4.79 4.91
C ILE A 146 -14.34 -4.42 3.43
N ASP A 147 -15.07 -5.18 2.62
CA ASP A 147 -15.42 -4.81 1.26
C ASP A 147 -16.86 -4.24 1.24
N PRO A 148 -17.03 -2.92 1.11
CA PRO A 148 -18.35 -2.29 0.95
C PRO A 148 -19.04 -2.66 -0.37
N SER A 149 -18.28 -3.13 -1.36
CA SER A 149 -18.74 -3.55 -2.68
C SER A 149 -19.01 -5.06 -2.78
N TYR A 150 -18.79 -5.82 -1.71
CA TYR A 150 -19.06 -7.25 -1.69
C TYR A 150 -20.53 -7.49 -2.04
N THR A 151 -20.75 -8.30 -3.07
CA THR A 151 -22.09 -8.55 -3.60
C THR A 151 -22.34 -10.04 -3.66
N GLU A 152 -23.27 -10.52 -2.83
CA GLU A 152 -23.72 -11.92 -2.83
C GLU A 152 -24.13 -12.38 -4.25
N GLY A 153 -23.66 -13.56 -4.63
CA GLY A 153 -23.98 -14.20 -5.91
C GLY A 153 -23.08 -13.79 -7.09
N THR A 154 -22.13 -12.87 -6.91
CA THR A 154 -21.09 -12.57 -7.91
C THR A 154 -20.05 -13.69 -7.98
N GLU A 155 -19.11 -13.64 -8.93
CA GLU A 155 -18.04 -14.65 -9.01
C GLU A 155 -17.08 -14.52 -7.84
N ALA A 156 -16.83 -15.62 -7.14
CA ALA A 156 -15.94 -15.68 -5.98
C ALA A 156 -14.58 -16.32 -6.31
N ASP A 157 -14.46 -16.99 -7.47
CA ASP A 157 -13.22 -17.60 -7.98
C ASP A 157 -12.85 -16.97 -9.33
N CYS A 158 -12.47 -15.69 -9.27
CA CYS A 158 -12.06 -14.88 -10.40
C CYS A 158 -10.53 -14.84 -10.56
N THR A 159 -10.05 -14.21 -11.63
CA THR A 159 -8.60 -14.01 -11.87
C THR A 159 -8.08 -12.68 -11.33
N GLU A 160 -8.97 -11.78 -10.90
CA GLU A 160 -8.63 -10.49 -10.33
C GLU A 160 -8.04 -10.66 -8.91
N PRO A 161 -7.26 -9.67 -8.42
CA PRO A 161 -6.73 -9.67 -7.06
C PRO A 161 -7.83 -9.74 -5.99
N GLU A 162 -9.00 -9.13 -6.24
CA GLU A 162 -10.17 -9.22 -5.38
C GLU A 162 -11.46 -9.50 -6.18
N CYS A 163 -12.15 -10.57 -5.80
CA CYS A 163 -13.39 -11.09 -6.35
C CYS A 163 -14.60 -10.72 -5.49
N CYS A 164 -15.73 -11.41 -5.66
CA CYS A 164 -16.98 -11.20 -4.92
C CYS A 164 -17.62 -9.81 -5.09
N ARG A 165 -17.19 -9.08 -6.13
CA ARG A 165 -17.69 -7.74 -6.49
C ARG A 165 -18.41 -7.79 -7.83
N VAL A 166 -19.19 -6.76 -8.12
CA VAL A 166 -19.80 -6.62 -9.45
C VAL A 166 -18.71 -6.25 -10.46
N PRO A 167 -18.50 -7.04 -11.53
CA PRO A 167 -17.49 -6.72 -12.54
C PRO A 167 -17.76 -5.35 -13.16
N LYS A 168 -16.71 -4.51 -13.19
CA LYS A 168 -16.77 -3.16 -13.73
C LYS A 168 -16.65 -3.11 -15.25
N ASP A 169 -15.89 -4.01 -15.86
CA ASP A 169 -15.87 -4.11 -17.32
C ASP A 169 -17.15 -4.81 -17.83
N THR A 170 -17.97 -4.05 -18.56
CA THR A 170 -19.20 -4.57 -19.18
C THR A 170 -18.96 -5.56 -20.33
N ASN A 171 -17.73 -5.60 -20.87
CA ASN A 171 -17.29 -6.58 -21.86
C ASN A 171 -16.70 -7.83 -21.23
N ASP A 172 -16.47 -7.82 -19.93
CA ASP A 172 -15.96 -8.99 -19.25
C ASP A 172 -17.05 -10.09 -19.18
N PHE A 173 -16.67 -11.27 -19.65
CA PHE A 173 -17.51 -12.46 -19.69
C PHE A 173 -17.91 -12.94 -18.28
N ALA A 174 -17.30 -12.38 -17.22
CA ALA A 174 -17.59 -12.69 -15.81
C ALA A 174 -19.07 -12.49 -15.43
N ARG A 175 -19.79 -11.52 -16.00
CA ARG A 175 -21.25 -11.40 -15.75
C ARG A 175 -22.07 -12.58 -16.32
N ARG A 176 -21.51 -13.37 -17.24
CA ARG A 176 -22.25 -14.43 -17.96
C ARG A 176 -21.90 -15.85 -17.51
N ASN A 177 -20.82 -16.05 -16.75
CA ASN A 177 -20.33 -17.38 -16.33
C ASN A 177 -19.89 -17.38 -14.86
N ILE A 178 -20.81 -17.11 -13.93
CA ILE A 178 -20.57 -17.35 -12.49
C ILE A 178 -20.42 -18.86 -12.29
N LYS A 179 -19.22 -19.31 -11.93
CA LYS A 179 -18.87 -20.68 -11.57
C LYS A 179 -19.06 -20.89 -10.07
N VAL A 180 -18.58 -19.94 -9.27
CA VAL A 180 -18.68 -19.99 -7.80
C VAL A 180 -19.41 -18.73 -7.33
N PRO A 181 -20.70 -18.83 -6.99
CA PRO A 181 -21.43 -17.66 -6.47
C PRO A 181 -20.94 -17.30 -5.06
N ALA A 182 -20.58 -16.02 -4.88
CA ALA A 182 -20.16 -15.42 -3.61
C ALA A 182 -21.24 -15.64 -2.54
N PRO A 183 -20.95 -16.35 -1.42
CA PRO A 183 -21.93 -16.58 -0.37
C PRO A 183 -22.24 -15.30 0.41
N LYS A 184 -23.40 -15.24 1.06
CA LYS A 184 -23.79 -14.10 1.91
C LYS A 184 -22.75 -13.69 2.96
N TRP A 185 -22.08 -14.66 3.57
CA TRP A 185 -21.22 -14.46 4.75
C TRP A 185 -19.73 -14.39 4.44
N GLY A 186 -19.36 -14.34 3.15
CA GLY A 186 -17.97 -14.36 2.70
C GLY A 186 -17.62 -15.67 2.02
N TYR A 187 -16.45 -15.67 1.38
CA TYR A 187 -15.89 -16.79 0.65
C TYR A 187 -14.43 -17.01 1.05
N ILE A 188 -13.98 -18.26 1.06
CA ILE A 188 -12.57 -18.58 1.30
C ILE A 188 -11.86 -18.53 -0.05
N GLY A 189 -11.22 -17.40 -0.35
CA GLY A 189 -10.55 -17.14 -1.62
C GLY A 189 -10.09 -15.68 -1.69
N ASN A 190 -10.00 -15.14 -2.90
CA ASN A 190 -9.66 -13.74 -3.15
C ASN A 190 -10.90 -12.86 -2.90
N CYS A 191 -11.49 -12.89 -1.72
CA CYS A 191 -12.61 -12.02 -1.38
C CYS A 191 -12.43 -11.50 0.04
N ASP A 192 -12.77 -10.23 0.24
CA ASP A 192 -12.77 -9.62 1.56
C ASP A 192 -14.12 -9.77 2.27
N THR A 193 -14.16 -9.29 3.52
CA THR A 193 -15.25 -9.53 4.43
C THR A 193 -16.48 -8.71 4.04
N PRO A 194 -17.65 -9.34 3.81
CA PRO A 194 -18.88 -8.58 3.63
C PRO A 194 -19.32 -7.93 4.94
N TYR A 195 -19.86 -6.72 4.86
CA TYR A 195 -20.36 -5.96 6.01
C TYR A 195 -21.29 -6.76 6.95
N PRO A 196 -22.25 -7.57 6.45
CA PRO A 196 -23.05 -8.46 7.29
C PRO A 196 -22.25 -9.38 8.22
N THR A 197 -21.08 -9.87 7.81
CA THR A 197 -20.24 -10.78 8.61
C THR A 197 -19.64 -10.05 9.80
N LEU A 198 -19.09 -8.85 9.60
CA LEU A 198 -18.61 -8.00 10.68
C LEU A 198 -19.74 -7.65 11.65
N GLU A 199 -20.88 -7.18 11.14
CA GLU A 199 -22.01 -6.83 11.99
C GLU A 199 -22.49 -8.02 12.81
N ASN A 200 -22.62 -9.20 12.20
CA ASN A 200 -23.03 -10.41 12.89
C ASN A 200 -22.05 -10.83 13.99
N MET A 201 -20.74 -10.74 13.72
CA MET A 201 -19.71 -10.99 14.71
C MET A 201 -19.84 -10.04 15.91
N LEU A 202 -19.92 -8.73 15.68
CA LEU A 202 -20.01 -7.73 16.75
C LEU A 202 -21.31 -7.90 17.55
N GLN A 203 -22.43 -8.18 16.87
CA GLN A 203 -23.70 -8.49 17.52
C GLN A 203 -23.59 -9.72 18.43
N HIS A 204 -22.96 -10.79 17.95
CA HIS A 204 -22.77 -12.02 18.71
C HIS A 204 -21.90 -11.79 19.95
N ILE A 205 -20.77 -11.08 19.79
CA ILE A 205 -19.87 -10.74 20.89
C ILE A 205 -20.63 -9.88 21.92
N ALA A 206 -21.32 -8.83 21.50
CA ALA A 206 -22.12 -8.01 22.42
C ALA A 206 -23.21 -8.81 23.15
N ALA A 207 -23.77 -9.84 22.52
CA ALA A 207 -24.75 -10.73 23.12
C ALA A 207 -24.16 -11.70 24.15
N THR A 208 -22.96 -12.20 23.93
CA THR A 208 -22.34 -13.29 24.71
C THR A 208 -21.29 -12.82 25.73
N GLU A 209 -20.59 -11.74 25.42
CA GLU A 209 -19.46 -11.20 26.18
C GLU A 209 -19.85 -9.95 26.96
N LYS A 210 -20.33 -10.12 28.20
CA LYS A 210 -20.87 -9.02 29.01
C LYS A 210 -19.85 -8.21 29.81
N ASN A 211 -18.64 -8.72 29.95
CA ASN A 211 -17.63 -8.18 30.87
C ASN A 211 -16.32 -7.85 30.15
N LEU A 212 -16.38 -7.14 29.02
CA LEU A 212 -15.18 -6.65 28.33
C LEU A 212 -14.71 -5.36 29.01
N ASP A 213 -13.45 -5.33 29.43
CA ASP A 213 -12.84 -4.14 30.04
C ASP A 213 -12.48 -3.10 28.98
N TYR A 214 -11.94 -3.54 27.84
CA TYR A 214 -11.66 -2.72 26.67
C TYR A 214 -11.52 -3.56 25.40
N ILE A 215 -11.50 -2.87 24.26
CA ILE A 215 -11.37 -3.44 22.93
C ILE A 215 -10.12 -2.86 22.27
N VAL A 216 -9.35 -3.70 21.58
CA VAL A 216 -8.24 -3.31 20.71
C VAL A 216 -8.61 -3.67 19.28
N VAL A 217 -8.48 -2.70 18.37
CA VAL A 217 -8.64 -2.90 16.93
C VAL A 217 -7.33 -2.51 16.25
N SER A 218 -6.61 -3.47 15.68
CA SER A 218 -5.22 -3.24 15.21
C SER A 218 -5.06 -2.93 13.72
N GLY A 219 -6.03 -2.24 13.13
CA GLY A 219 -5.95 -1.74 11.74
C GLY A 219 -6.39 -2.75 10.68
N ASP A 220 -6.10 -2.42 9.44
CA ASP A 220 -6.47 -3.14 8.22
C ASP A 220 -8.00 -3.34 8.13
N LEU A 221 -8.67 -2.20 8.07
CA LEU A 221 -10.12 -2.08 8.02
C LEU A 221 -10.67 -2.11 6.59
N GLU A 222 -9.93 -1.58 5.62
CA GLU A 222 -10.31 -1.54 4.21
C GLU A 222 -10.02 -2.86 3.48
N SER A 223 -10.72 -3.06 2.38
CA SER A 223 -10.46 -4.15 1.44
C SER A 223 -9.16 -4.00 0.65
N HIS A 224 -8.74 -5.08 -0.01
CA HIS A 224 -7.57 -5.19 -0.88
C HIS A 224 -7.79 -4.65 -2.31
N ALA A 225 -8.95 -4.08 -2.64
CA ALA A 225 -9.22 -3.50 -3.94
C ALA A 225 -8.61 -2.11 -4.10
N ASP A 226 -7.29 -2.09 -4.06
CA ASP A 226 -6.45 -0.90 -4.19
C ASP A 226 -6.66 -0.23 -5.56
N GLU A 227 -7.09 -0.98 -6.59
CA GLU A 227 -7.42 -0.47 -7.92
C GLU A 227 -8.75 0.30 -7.98
N ASN A 228 -9.58 0.18 -6.95
CA ASN A 228 -10.87 0.85 -6.81
C ASN A 228 -10.94 1.68 -5.53
N TYR A 229 -9.86 2.38 -5.23
CA TYR A 229 -9.74 3.22 -4.06
C TYR A 229 -10.41 4.59 -4.26
N SER A 230 -10.87 5.19 -3.17
CA SER A 230 -11.15 6.63 -3.10
C SER A 230 -11.03 7.10 -1.65
N HIS A 231 -10.47 8.30 -1.47
CA HIS A 231 -10.30 8.88 -0.14
C HIS A 231 -11.64 9.09 0.59
N GLU A 232 -12.69 9.51 -0.12
CA GLU A 232 -14.03 9.65 0.46
C GLU A 232 -14.63 8.31 0.89
N GLY A 233 -14.48 7.27 0.05
CA GLY A 233 -14.97 5.92 0.35
C GLY A 233 -14.27 5.32 1.56
N HIS A 234 -12.95 5.47 1.63
CA HIS A 234 -12.15 5.05 2.78
C HIS A 234 -12.64 5.69 4.09
N ILE A 235 -12.78 7.03 4.09
CA ILE A 235 -13.28 7.76 5.25
C ILE A 235 -14.66 7.24 5.67
N GLU A 236 -15.52 6.91 4.71
CA GLU A 236 -16.85 6.36 4.97
C GLU A 236 -16.77 4.95 5.60
N THR A 237 -15.96 4.05 5.05
CA THR A 237 -15.76 2.70 5.59
C THR A 237 -15.22 2.75 7.03
N VAL A 238 -14.13 3.48 7.29
CA VAL A 238 -13.57 3.65 8.64
C VAL A 238 -14.60 4.23 9.61
N LYS A 239 -15.41 5.21 9.17
CA LYS A 239 -16.50 5.78 9.98
C LYS A 239 -17.57 4.75 10.28
N ASN A 240 -17.99 3.95 9.29
CA ASN A 240 -19.04 2.96 9.44
C ASN A 240 -18.62 1.84 10.40
N ILE A 241 -17.40 1.33 10.26
CA ILE A 241 -16.82 0.35 11.18
C ILE A 241 -16.72 0.94 12.58
N SER A 242 -16.16 2.13 12.72
CA SER A 242 -16.08 2.83 14.01
C SER A 242 -17.45 3.02 14.68
N ASN A 243 -18.49 3.30 13.89
CA ASN A 243 -19.86 3.44 14.38
C ASN A 243 -20.47 2.11 14.80
N LEU A 244 -20.19 1.00 14.10
CA LEU A 244 -20.60 -0.34 14.55
C LEU A 244 -20.02 -0.68 15.92
N PHE A 245 -18.72 -0.44 16.13
CA PHE A 245 -18.10 -0.65 17.44
C PHE A 245 -18.77 0.17 18.54
N LYS A 246 -19.03 1.46 18.28
CA LYS A 246 -19.74 2.34 19.23
C LYS A 246 -21.18 1.88 19.49
N PHE A 247 -21.85 1.36 18.47
CA PHE A 247 -23.24 0.89 18.57
C PHE A 247 -23.35 -0.37 19.42
N TYR A 248 -22.51 -1.39 19.15
CA TYR A 248 -22.55 -2.66 19.87
C TYR A 248 -21.87 -2.60 21.25
N PHE A 249 -20.92 -1.69 21.44
CA PHE A 249 -20.16 -1.54 22.69
C PHE A 249 -20.17 -0.09 23.22
N PRO A 250 -21.35 0.49 23.51
CA PRO A 250 -21.46 1.93 23.83
C PRO A 250 -20.77 2.34 25.13
N ASN A 251 -20.51 1.39 26.03
CA ASN A 251 -19.91 1.63 27.34
C ASN A 251 -18.49 1.04 27.48
N THR A 252 -17.94 0.43 26.42
CA THR A 252 -16.60 -0.17 26.43
C THR A 252 -15.68 0.67 25.56
N LYS A 253 -14.48 0.97 26.06
CA LYS A 253 -13.51 1.77 25.30
C LYS A 253 -12.86 0.92 24.22
N SER A 254 -12.84 1.43 23.00
CA SER A 254 -12.11 0.85 21.87
C SER A 254 -10.87 1.68 21.55
N TYR A 255 -9.74 1.01 21.35
CA TYR A 255 -8.47 1.60 20.98
C TYR A 255 -8.10 1.10 19.58
N PHE A 256 -8.01 2.03 18.62
CA PHE A 256 -7.66 1.73 17.25
C PHE A 256 -6.18 2.01 17.00
N ALA A 257 -5.51 1.11 16.30
CA ALA A 257 -4.23 1.35 15.64
C ALA A 257 -4.46 1.47 14.13
N VAL A 258 -3.46 2.04 13.45
CA VAL A 258 -3.43 2.23 11.99
C VAL A 258 -2.63 1.07 11.41
N GLY A 259 -3.25 0.33 10.49
CA GLY A 259 -2.64 -0.70 9.66
C GLY A 259 -2.06 -0.11 8.38
N ASN A 260 -1.74 -0.96 7.41
CA ASN A 260 -1.17 -0.53 6.13
C ASN A 260 -2.21 -0.35 5.02
N HIS A 261 -3.42 -0.88 5.19
CA HIS A 261 -4.57 -0.59 4.32
C HIS A 261 -5.41 0.61 4.81
N GLU A 262 -4.89 1.40 5.76
CA GLU A 262 -5.39 2.72 6.16
C GLU A 262 -4.75 3.87 5.37
#